data_AF-W0F749-F1
#
_entry.id   AF-W0F749-F1
#
_cell.length_a   1.000
_cell.length_b   1.000
_cell.length_c   1.000
_cell.angle_alpha   90.00
_cell.angle_beta   90.00
_cell.angle_gamma   90.00
#
_symmetry.space_group_name_H-M   'P 1'
#
loop_
_entity.id
_entity.type
_entity.pdbx_description
1 polymer ?
#
loop_
_entity_poly.entity_id
_entity_poly.type
_entity_poly.pdbx_seq_one_letter_code
_entity_poly.pdbx_strand_id
1 'polypeptide(L)'
;MSGAPQKAIPLLEYLNKQYPDNTTILNNLGQAWFYLGDVDRANEKLDKVIKAFAYHPQANYTQCLIQESKGNKAPAIEKMKNSLAYSYSLDKINKLRKLGYSVKGSDMRTPFRPDPDPLGLHNFMRPDAPTSYEEELRLGADWDAFQKQVYDKISALNKQELPYLQANNQKAQQAYQQYQNAKGDLSKLTAAPKQKENIYGKTAEKNLEEMSKDGGIAYRLETAKKQIDNLRNDFDNKNEAERKQLEKENKIIAETETEYAHKGENVGFDNCKVQKKYSEWVYKNYNKPLEEAYKNYLHQLYIKINEELYWRQFTTDATAFEAVKIGAKKEWLAALSNTRYIATDKYGKCAPPQSKDSRYKLADFDDMHCTYKSVLDFGVYKQIVECGKMRVEFDAGRLSGNFNFKAGNDGRDHFDNATLEATVIDKSISTNKGPLQIGASVKAGVGVTFTSQGIEDVYATGEAKVTVKSNSIETFDQHISEASGGDKSQPGMGDAQLSDKGVEVGVSGKMSLISGNTSSNIFVNTPQ
;
A
#
# COMPACT_ATOMS: atom_id res chain seq x y z
N MET A 1 -4.67 -35.85 -19.27
CA MET A 1 -5.76 -36.76 -19.70
C MET A 1 -5.28 -38.19 -19.60
N SER A 2 -6.14 -39.12 -19.19
CA SER A 2 -5.84 -40.54 -18.90
C SER A 2 -5.55 -41.43 -20.13
N GLY A 3 -5.18 -40.84 -21.29
CA GLY A 3 -4.69 -41.58 -22.46
C GLY A 3 -5.72 -42.35 -23.30
N ALA A 4 -7.02 -42.04 -23.24
CA ALA A 4 -8.06 -42.74 -24.02
C ALA A 4 -8.98 -41.81 -24.86
N PRO A 5 -8.43 -40.95 -25.73
CA PRO A 5 -9.21 -39.99 -26.53
C PRO A 5 -10.30 -40.65 -27.40
N GLN A 6 -10.05 -41.83 -27.96
CA GLN A 6 -10.99 -42.59 -28.79
C GLN A 6 -12.27 -43.00 -28.05
N LYS A 7 -12.22 -43.16 -26.71
CA LYS A 7 -13.40 -43.44 -25.89
C LYS A 7 -14.11 -42.16 -25.44
N ALA A 8 -13.37 -41.06 -25.30
CA ALA A 8 -13.92 -39.78 -24.84
C ALA A 8 -14.72 -39.07 -25.93
N ILE A 9 -14.28 -39.14 -27.19
CA ILE A 9 -14.89 -38.40 -28.30
C ILE A 9 -16.39 -38.69 -28.46
N PRO A 10 -16.88 -39.93 -28.53
CA PRO A 10 -18.31 -40.18 -28.72
C PRO A 10 -19.18 -39.57 -27.61
N LEU A 11 -18.71 -39.64 -26.36
CA LEU A 11 -19.40 -39.04 -25.23
C LEU A 11 -19.38 -37.51 -25.31
N LEU A 12 -18.23 -36.92 -25.62
CA LEU A 12 -18.10 -35.48 -25.76
C LEU A 12 -18.90 -34.93 -26.96
N GLU A 13 -19.01 -35.67 -28.06
CA GLU A 13 -19.87 -35.31 -29.19
C GLU A 13 -21.35 -35.37 -28.83
N TYR A 14 -21.77 -36.39 -28.08
CA TYR A 14 -23.12 -36.44 -27.54
C TYR A 14 -23.40 -35.24 -26.65
N LEU A 15 -22.50 -34.91 -25.72
CA LEU A 15 -22.63 -33.74 -24.84
C LEU A 15 -22.65 -32.43 -25.63
N ASN A 16 -21.83 -32.30 -26.68
CA ASN A 16 -21.82 -31.10 -27.52
C ASN A 16 -23.11 -30.90 -28.32
N LYS A 17 -23.84 -31.98 -28.63
CA LYS A 17 -25.18 -31.87 -29.24
C LYS A 17 -26.22 -31.34 -28.25
N GLN A 18 -26.12 -31.74 -26.98
CA GLN A 18 -27.04 -31.30 -25.93
C GLN A 18 -26.73 -29.88 -25.43
N TYR A 19 -25.44 -29.54 -25.40
CA TYR A 19 -24.92 -28.27 -24.91
C TYR A 19 -24.00 -27.64 -25.96
N PRO A 20 -24.56 -27.17 -27.08
CA PRO A 20 -23.76 -26.52 -28.11
C PRO A 20 -23.02 -25.30 -27.54
N ASP A 21 -21.83 -25.03 -28.08
CA ASP A 21 -20.98 -23.90 -27.70
C ASP A 21 -20.46 -23.88 -26.26
N ASN A 22 -20.67 -24.95 -25.49
CA ASN A 22 -20.04 -25.10 -24.19
C ASN A 22 -18.52 -25.22 -24.35
N THR A 23 -17.80 -24.21 -23.89
CA THR A 23 -16.34 -24.08 -24.04
C THR A 23 -15.57 -25.22 -23.38
N THR A 24 -16.07 -25.79 -22.29
CA THR A 24 -15.42 -26.92 -21.60
C THR A 24 -15.49 -28.19 -22.45
N ILE A 25 -16.67 -28.48 -23.02
CA ILE A 25 -16.88 -29.63 -23.89
C ILE A 25 -16.06 -29.48 -25.17
N LEU A 26 -16.12 -28.32 -25.82
CA LEU A 26 -15.36 -28.01 -27.04
C LEU A 26 -13.83 -28.08 -26.80
N ASN A 27 -13.34 -27.59 -25.67
CA ASN A 27 -11.94 -27.70 -25.30
C ASN A 27 -11.51 -29.16 -25.13
N ASN A 28 -12.32 -29.99 -24.48
CA ASN A 28 -12.03 -31.40 -24.30
C ASN A 28 -12.07 -32.17 -25.63
N LEU A 29 -13.02 -31.85 -26.53
CA LEU A 29 -13.04 -32.39 -27.90
C LEU A 29 -11.79 -32.00 -28.68
N GLY A 30 -11.42 -30.72 -28.65
CA GLY A 30 -10.24 -30.22 -29.35
C GLY A 30 -8.95 -30.92 -28.89
N GLN A 31 -8.79 -31.08 -27.58
CA GLN A 31 -7.66 -31.84 -27.01
C GLN A 31 -7.70 -33.32 -27.39
N ALA A 32 -8.87 -33.97 -27.37
CA ALA A 32 -8.99 -35.37 -27.73
C ALA A 32 -8.64 -35.63 -29.21
N TRP A 33 -9.13 -34.79 -30.13
CA TRP A 33 -8.76 -34.86 -31.55
C TRP A 33 -7.27 -34.59 -31.77
N PHE A 34 -6.70 -33.61 -31.06
CA PHE A 34 -5.27 -33.33 -31.12
C PHE A 34 -4.43 -34.54 -30.67
N TYR A 35 -4.84 -35.24 -29.60
CA TYR A 35 -4.16 -36.47 -29.15
C TYR A 35 -4.24 -37.62 -30.16
N LEU A 36 -5.24 -37.64 -31.04
CA LEU A 36 -5.34 -38.61 -32.14
C LEU A 36 -4.59 -38.16 -33.41
N GLY A 37 -3.98 -36.98 -33.41
CA GLY A 37 -3.29 -36.41 -34.57
C GLY A 37 -4.20 -35.71 -35.58
N ASP A 38 -5.51 -35.63 -35.34
CA ASP A 38 -6.45 -34.90 -36.20
C ASP A 38 -6.43 -33.40 -35.84
N VAL A 39 -5.43 -32.71 -36.38
CA VAL A 39 -5.16 -31.30 -36.10
C VAL A 39 -6.26 -30.37 -36.64
N ASP A 40 -6.95 -30.76 -37.72
CA ASP A 40 -7.97 -29.92 -38.34
C ASP A 40 -9.25 -29.91 -37.51
N ARG A 41 -9.72 -31.08 -37.07
CA ARG A 41 -10.84 -31.17 -36.12
C ARG A 41 -10.48 -30.54 -34.79
N ALA A 42 -9.25 -30.70 -34.33
CA ALA A 42 -8.78 -30.04 -33.12
C ALA A 42 -8.91 -28.50 -33.25
N ASN A 43 -8.37 -27.91 -34.32
CA ASN A 43 -8.45 -26.46 -34.53
C ASN A 43 -9.89 -25.96 -34.60
N GLU A 44 -10.79 -26.64 -35.32
CA GLU A 44 -12.18 -26.23 -35.46
C GLU A 44 -12.88 -26.08 -34.10
N LYS A 45 -12.60 -26.99 -33.14
CA LYS A 45 -13.18 -26.89 -31.80
C LYS A 45 -12.46 -25.87 -30.93
N LEU A 46 -11.14 -25.82 -30.97
CA LEU A 46 -10.33 -24.90 -30.17
C LEU A 46 -10.53 -23.43 -30.58
N ASP A 47 -10.74 -23.15 -31.86
CA ASP A 47 -11.03 -21.80 -32.35
C ASP A 47 -12.36 -21.28 -31.80
N LYS A 48 -13.38 -22.13 -31.69
CA LYS A 48 -14.65 -21.76 -31.03
C LYS A 48 -14.44 -21.43 -29.56
N VAL A 49 -13.63 -22.22 -28.85
CA VAL A 49 -13.29 -21.97 -27.45
C VAL A 49 -12.61 -20.61 -27.29
N ILE A 50 -11.63 -20.31 -28.14
CA ILE A 50 -10.84 -19.07 -28.05
C ILE A 50 -11.64 -17.86 -28.53
N LYS A 51 -12.59 -18.05 -29.46
CA LYS A 51 -13.54 -17.00 -29.82
C LYS A 51 -14.45 -16.61 -28.65
N ALA A 52 -14.87 -17.58 -27.84
CA ALA A 52 -15.66 -17.33 -26.63
C ALA A 52 -14.81 -16.80 -25.46
N PHE A 53 -13.57 -17.30 -25.32
CA PHE A 53 -12.63 -16.83 -24.31
C PHE A 53 -11.20 -16.79 -24.87
N ALA A 54 -10.77 -15.59 -25.29
CA ALA A 54 -9.49 -15.36 -25.96
C ALA A 54 -8.28 -15.91 -25.19
N TYR A 55 -8.34 -15.92 -23.87
CA TYR A 55 -7.26 -16.36 -22.98
C TYR A 55 -7.50 -17.74 -22.35
N HIS A 56 -8.37 -18.56 -22.92
CA HIS A 56 -8.62 -19.90 -22.40
C HIS A 56 -7.32 -20.71 -22.30
N PRO A 57 -6.84 -21.09 -21.09
CA PRO A 57 -5.48 -21.57 -20.92
C PRO A 57 -5.15 -22.85 -21.70
N GLN A 58 -5.99 -23.87 -21.58
CA GLN A 58 -5.72 -25.18 -22.16
C GLN A 58 -5.86 -25.14 -23.69
N ALA A 59 -6.92 -24.51 -24.21
CA ALA A 59 -7.10 -24.36 -25.64
C ALA A 59 -5.95 -23.61 -26.31
N ASN A 60 -5.51 -22.49 -25.73
CA ASN A 60 -4.35 -21.75 -26.23
C ASN A 60 -3.04 -22.56 -26.12
N TYR A 61 -2.86 -23.36 -25.06
CA TYR A 61 -1.71 -24.24 -24.93
C TYR A 61 -1.67 -25.27 -26.07
N THR A 62 -2.79 -25.95 -26.35
CA THR A 62 -2.89 -26.91 -27.45
C THR A 62 -2.70 -26.23 -28.81
N GLN A 63 -3.26 -25.04 -29.02
CA GLN A 63 -3.02 -24.28 -30.24
C GLN A 63 -1.56 -23.86 -30.42
N CYS A 64 -0.83 -23.56 -29.34
CA CYS A 64 0.62 -23.34 -29.44
C CYS A 64 1.33 -24.57 -30.02
N LEU A 65 1.00 -25.77 -29.53
CA LEU A 65 1.62 -27.01 -30.02
C LEU A 65 1.28 -27.28 -31.49
N ILE A 66 0.04 -27.03 -31.89
CA ILE A 66 -0.41 -27.13 -33.29
C ILE A 66 0.34 -26.15 -34.19
N GLN A 67 0.50 -24.90 -33.77
CA GLN A 67 1.22 -23.91 -34.57
C GLN A 67 2.70 -24.26 -34.68
N GLU A 68 3.31 -24.73 -33.60
CA GLU A 68 4.69 -25.21 -33.62
C GLU A 68 4.88 -26.41 -34.55
N SER A 69 3.97 -27.39 -34.55
CA SER A 69 4.05 -28.54 -35.46
C SER A 69 3.92 -28.14 -36.94
N LYS A 70 3.31 -26.97 -37.22
CA LYS A 70 3.22 -26.36 -38.55
C LYS A 70 4.43 -25.48 -38.89
N GLY A 71 5.42 -25.35 -38.00
CA GLY A 71 6.56 -24.44 -38.16
C GLY A 71 6.24 -22.97 -37.89
N ASN A 72 5.02 -22.65 -37.44
CA ASN A 72 4.54 -21.29 -37.23
C ASN A 72 4.96 -20.76 -35.85
N LYS A 73 6.23 -20.36 -35.72
CA LYS A 73 6.84 -19.93 -34.46
C LYS A 73 6.15 -18.72 -33.81
N ALA A 74 5.88 -17.66 -34.58
CA ALA A 74 5.26 -16.43 -34.03
C ALA A 74 3.82 -16.67 -33.53
N PRO A 75 2.92 -17.32 -34.29
CA PRO A 75 1.61 -17.73 -33.77
C PRO A 75 1.69 -18.65 -32.56
N ALA A 76 2.67 -19.55 -32.50
CA ALA A 76 2.86 -20.42 -31.33
C ALA A 76 3.20 -19.60 -30.06
N ILE A 77 4.06 -18.60 -30.18
CA ILE A 77 4.40 -17.68 -29.08
C ILE A 77 3.15 -16.94 -28.59
N GLU A 78 2.36 -16.35 -29.48
CA GLU A 78 1.15 -15.62 -29.09
C GLU A 78 0.12 -16.52 -28.40
N LYS A 79 -0.09 -17.74 -28.91
CA LYS A 79 -0.97 -18.72 -28.24
C LYS A 79 -0.42 -19.12 -26.87
N MET A 80 0.87 -19.32 -26.73
CA MET A 80 1.44 -19.63 -25.41
C MET A 80 1.36 -18.46 -24.43
N LYS A 81 1.55 -17.21 -24.89
CA LYS A 81 1.31 -15.99 -24.07
C LYS A 81 -0.14 -15.92 -23.59
N ASN A 82 -1.10 -16.12 -24.48
CA ASN A 82 -2.53 -16.16 -24.10
C ASN A 82 -2.83 -17.28 -23.09
N SER A 83 -2.17 -18.44 -23.22
CA SER A 83 -2.29 -19.52 -22.25
C SER A 83 -1.72 -19.16 -20.88
N LEU A 84 -0.59 -18.46 -20.87
CA LEU A 84 0.11 -18.02 -19.67
C LEU A 84 -0.69 -16.93 -18.93
N ALA A 85 -1.36 -16.05 -19.67
CA ALA A 85 -2.09 -14.90 -19.13
C ALA A 85 -3.01 -15.25 -17.95
N TYR A 86 -3.73 -16.38 -18.02
CA TYR A 86 -4.68 -16.80 -16.98
C TYR A 86 -4.30 -18.09 -16.25
N SER A 87 -3.12 -18.65 -16.53
CA SER A 87 -2.66 -19.89 -15.91
C SER A 87 -1.15 -19.97 -15.98
N TYR A 88 -0.50 -19.64 -14.88
CA TYR A 88 0.94 -19.75 -14.74
C TYR A 88 1.37 -21.21 -14.61
N SER A 89 2.43 -21.60 -15.32
CA SER A 89 3.23 -22.79 -15.00
C SER A 89 4.64 -22.67 -15.55
N LEU A 90 5.62 -23.28 -14.87
CA LEU A 90 7.01 -23.27 -15.30
C LEU A 90 7.21 -23.90 -16.69
N ASP A 91 6.39 -24.90 -17.04
CA ASP A 91 6.42 -25.53 -18.36
C ASP A 91 6.09 -24.55 -19.49
N LYS A 92 5.12 -23.66 -19.28
CA LYS A 92 4.77 -22.61 -20.25
C LYS A 92 5.89 -21.60 -20.41
N ILE A 93 6.51 -21.19 -19.30
CA ILE A 93 7.68 -20.29 -19.32
C ILE A 93 8.84 -20.95 -20.09
N ASN A 94 9.15 -22.21 -19.78
CA ASN A 94 10.20 -22.96 -20.46
C ASN A 94 9.89 -23.16 -21.95
N LYS A 95 8.61 -23.34 -22.30
CA LYS A 95 8.15 -23.44 -23.70
C LYS A 95 8.36 -22.12 -24.44
N LEU A 96 7.98 -20.98 -23.87
CA LEU A 96 8.24 -19.66 -24.46
C LEU A 96 9.74 -19.42 -24.65
N ARG A 97 10.57 -19.80 -23.65
CA ARG A 97 12.03 -19.71 -23.77
C ARG A 97 12.57 -20.56 -24.93
N LYS A 98 12.09 -21.80 -25.09
CA LYS A 98 12.46 -22.67 -26.23
C LYS A 98 12.03 -22.08 -27.57
N LEU A 99 10.90 -21.38 -27.60
CA LEU A 99 10.45 -20.59 -28.75
C LEU A 99 11.22 -19.26 -28.90
N GLY A 100 12.26 -19.00 -28.12
CA GLY A 100 13.08 -17.78 -28.22
C GLY A 100 12.40 -16.51 -27.70
N TYR A 101 11.38 -16.65 -26.86
CA TYR A 101 10.67 -15.52 -26.24
C TYR A 101 11.01 -15.40 -24.75
N SER A 102 11.26 -14.18 -24.30
CA SER A 102 11.47 -13.86 -22.88
C SER A 102 10.19 -13.25 -22.31
N VAL A 103 9.61 -13.92 -21.31
CA VAL A 103 8.34 -13.53 -20.69
C VAL A 103 8.46 -12.18 -19.98
N LYS A 104 7.44 -11.36 -20.15
CA LYS A 104 7.26 -10.06 -19.51
C LYS A 104 6.13 -10.07 -18.50
N GLY A 105 6.10 -9.08 -17.61
CA GLY A 105 5.00 -8.88 -16.66
C GLY A 105 3.65 -8.73 -17.37
N SER A 106 3.64 -8.04 -18.52
CA SER A 106 2.46 -7.78 -19.34
C SER A 106 1.90 -9.01 -20.08
N ASP A 107 2.63 -10.12 -20.12
CA ASP A 107 2.12 -11.39 -20.68
C ASP A 107 1.23 -12.15 -19.69
N MET A 108 1.18 -11.70 -18.44
CA MET A 108 0.41 -12.30 -17.37
C MET A 108 -0.72 -11.37 -16.94
N ARG A 109 -1.81 -11.95 -16.41
CA ARG A 109 -2.95 -11.17 -15.91
C ARG A 109 -2.49 -10.24 -14.80
N THR A 110 -2.61 -8.95 -15.08
CA THR A 110 -2.50 -7.92 -14.06
C THR A 110 -3.75 -7.99 -13.17
N PRO A 111 -3.59 -8.12 -11.85
CA PRO A 111 -4.72 -8.01 -10.94
C PRO A 111 -5.42 -6.65 -11.08
N PHE A 112 -6.63 -6.54 -10.57
CA PHE A 112 -7.33 -5.25 -10.53
C PHE A 112 -6.55 -4.27 -9.63
N ARG A 113 -6.34 -3.04 -10.12
CA ARG A 113 -5.71 -1.96 -9.38
C ARG A 113 -6.78 -0.96 -8.93
N PRO A 114 -7.21 -1.02 -7.66
CA PRO A 114 -8.34 -0.23 -7.18
C PRO A 114 -8.03 1.26 -7.02
N ASP A 115 -6.79 1.58 -6.65
CA ASP A 115 -6.38 2.93 -6.27
C ASP A 115 -4.97 3.23 -6.81
N PRO A 116 -4.80 4.27 -7.63
CA PRO A 116 -3.49 4.69 -8.12
C PRO A 116 -2.66 5.45 -7.06
N ASP A 117 -3.26 5.95 -5.98
CA ASP A 117 -2.57 6.70 -4.89
C ASP A 117 -2.96 6.21 -3.49
N PRO A 118 -2.63 4.95 -3.15
CA PRO A 118 -3.15 4.29 -1.94
C PRO A 118 -2.60 4.84 -0.61
N LEU A 119 -1.63 5.77 -0.65
CA LEU A 119 -1.10 6.46 0.53
C LEU A 119 -1.44 7.95 0.55
N GLY A 120 -2.19 8.45 -0.44
CA GLY A 120 -2.47 9.88 -0.58
C GLY A 120 -1.20 10.72 -0.76
N LEU A 121 -0.20 10.21 -1.48
CA LEU A 121 1.10 10.87 -1.65
C LEU A 121 0.95 12.25 -2.31
N HIS A 122 -0.04 12.43 -3.19
CA HIS A 122 -0.34 13.71 -3.81
C HIS A 122 -0.80 14.80 -2.83
N ASN A 123 -1.31 14.43 -1.65
CA ASN A 123 -1.77 15.38 -0.64
C ASN A 123 -0.61 16.13 0.04
N PHE A 124 0.63 15.62 -0.10
CA PHE A 124 1.82 16.23 0.50
C PHE A 124 2.35 17.38 -0.38
N MET A 125 1.85 18.58 -0.13
CA MET A 125 2.30 19.80 -0.83
C MET A 125 3.46 20.47 -0.09
N ARG A 126 4.62 20.61 -0.73
CA ARG A 126 5.74 21.39 -0.18
C ARG A 126 5.37 22.89 -0.14
N PRO A 127 5.97 23.69 0.76
CA PRO A 127 5.92 25.14 0.61
C PRO A 127 6.49 25.57 -0.76
N ASP A 128 6.03 26.70 -1.28
CA ASP A 128 6.55 27.22 -2.56
C ASP A 128 8.06 27.53 -2.46
N ALA A 129 8.78 27.32 -3.56
CA ALA A 129 10.17 27.74 -3.66
C ALA A 129 10.24 29.27 -3.82
N PRO A 130 11.07 29.99 -3.05
CA PRO A 130 11.18 31.43 -3.18
C PRO A 130 11.76 31.83 -4.52
N THR A 131 11.23 32.91 -5.08
CA THR A 131 11.66 33.49 -6.37
C THR A 131 12.45 34.79 -6.21
N SER A 132 12.53 35.31 -4.98
CA SER A 132 13.22 36.54 -4.59
C SER A 132 13.71 36.47 -3.15
N TYR A 133 14.63 37.37 -2.78
CA TYR A 133 15.20 37.41 -1.42
C TYR A 133 14.15 37.78 -0.37
N GLU A 134 13.25 38.72 -0.72
CA GLU A 134 12.12 39.10 0.11
C GLU A 134 11.16 37.92 0.34
N GLU A 135 10.95 37.09 -0.67
CA GLU A 135 10.13 35.89 -0.55
C GLU A 135 10.83 34.79 0.26
N GLU A 136 12.14 34.61 0.13
CA GLU A 136 12.91 33.68 0.96
C GLU A 136 12.80 34.03 2.44
N LEU A 137 12.89 35.31 2.80
CA LEU A 137 12.71 35.77 4.18
C LEU A 137 11.29 35.48 4.71
N ARG A 138 10.27 35.50 3.84
CA ARG A 138 8.88 35.20 4.19
C ARG A 138 8.62 33.70 4.34
N LEU A 139 9.13 32.91 3.39
CA LEU A 139 8.86 31.48 3.30
C LEU A 139 9.80 30.63 4.16
N GLY A 140 10.92 31.19 4.64
CA GLY A 140 11.89 30.46 5.47
C GLY A 140 11.24 29.77 6.67
N ALA A 141 10.36 30.47 7.39
CA ALA A 141 9.64 29.91 8.54
C ALA A 141 8.70 28.75 8.15
N ASP A 142 8.04 28.83 6.97
CA ASP A 142 7.19 27.76 6.47
C ASP A 142 8.01 26.52 6.06
N TRP A 143 9.17 26.73 5.44
CA TRP A 143 10.10 25.64 5.12
C TRP A 143 10.71 24.98 6.36
N ASP A 144 11.06 25.76 7.39
CA ASP A 144 11.55 25.24 8.66
C ASP A 144 10.47 24.42 9.38
N ALA A 145 9.24 24.93 9.43
CA ALA A 145 8.09 24.23 10.01
C ALA A 145 7.76 22.95 9.23
N PHE A 146 7.78 23.00 7.90
CA PHE A 146 7.59 21.84 7.04
C PHE A 146 8.65 20.76 7.31
N GLN A 147 9.93 21.10 7.27
CA GLN A 147 11.01 20.14 7.52
C GLN A 147 10.89 19.53 8.92
N LYS A 148 10.63 20.35 9.95
CA LYS A 148 10.40 19.85 11.31
C LYS A 148 9.26 18.84 11.36
N GLN A 149 8.11 19.16 10.77
CA GLN A 149 6.95 18.25 10.73
C GLN A 149 7.27 16.94 9.99
N VAL A 150 8.05 17.01 8.91
CA VAL A 150 8.53 15.83 8.18
C VAL A 150 9.43 14.96 9.06
N TYR A 151 10.42 15.55 9.75
CA TYR A 151 11.31 14.83 10.66
C TYR A 151 10.56 14.18 11.82
N ASP A 152 9.63 14.92 12.45
CA ASP A 152 8.80 14.41 13.54
C ASP A 152 7.97 13.19 13.07
N LYS A 153 7.42 13.25 11.84
CA LYS A 153 6.63 12.17 11.25
C LYS A 153 7.48 10.95 10.87
N ILE A 154 8.67 11.15 10.29
CA ILE A 154 9.64 10.06 10.04
C ILE A 154 10.03 9.38 11.36
N SER A 155 10.28 10.16 12.42
CA SER A 155 10.61 9.64 13.75
C SER A 155 9.48 8.79 14.33
N ALA A 156 8.23 9.22 14.19
CA ALA A 156 7.07 8.42 14.59
C ALA A 156 6.96 7.11 13.78
N LEU A 157 7.16 7.17 12.46
CA LEU A 157 7.17 5.99 11.58
C LEU A 157 8.29 5.00 11.94
N ASN A 158 9.49 5.47 12.29
CA ASN A 158 10.58 4.60 12.76
C ASN A 158 10.18 3.80 14.01
N LYS A 159 9.44 4.43 14.94
CA LYS A 159 8.94 3.73 16.13
C LYS A 159 7.87 2.69 15.77
N GLN A 160 7.00 3.00 14.81
CA GLN A 160 5.98 2.06 14.32
C GLN A 160 6.59 0.87 13.56
N GLU A 161 7.71 1.07 12.86
CA GLU A 161 8.39 0.02 12.07
C GLU A 161 9.08 -1.05 12.94
N LEU A 162 9.56 -0.64 14.13
CA LEU A 162 10.40 -1.45 15.01
C LEU A 162 9.87 -2.88 15.31
N PRO A 163 8.60 -3.09 15.70
CA PRO A 163 8.09 -4.43 15.96
C PRO A 163 8.13 -5.33 14.72
N TYR A 164 7.87 -4.78 13.52
CA TYR A 164 7.92 -5.55 12.28
C TYR A 164 9.35 -5.96 11.90
N LEU A 165 10.32 -5.06 12.10
CA LEU A 165 11.74 -5.37 11.91
C LEU A 165 12.23 -6.44 12.88
N GLN A 166 11.83 -6.37 14.15
CA GLN A 166 12.16 -7.37 15.16
C GLN A 166 11.58 -8.75 14.80
N ALA A 167 10.31 -8.81 14.40
CA ALA A 167 9.66 -10.06 13.98
C ALA A 167 10.36 -10.67 12.74
N ASN A 168 10.73 -9.86 11.76
CA ASN A 168 11.45 -10.33 10.57
C ASN A 168 12.86 -10.82 10.92
N ASN A 169 13.59 -10.10 11.79
CA ASN A 169 14.91 -10.52 12.26
C ASN A 169 14.85 -11.84 13.05
N GLN A 170 13.83 -12.04 13.88
CA GLN A 170 13.62 -13.31 14.59
C GLN A 170 13.38 -14.46 13.61
N LYS A 171 12.52 -14.27 12.60
CA LYS A 171 12.31 -15.28 11.53
C LYS A 171 13.62 -15.60 10.79
N ALA A 172 14.41 -14.58 10.45
CA ALA A 172 15.69 -14.77 9.77
C ALA A 172 16.71 -15.51 10.64
N GLN A 173 16.77 -15.18 11.95
CA GLN A 173 17.62 -15.89 12.91
C GLN A 173 17.20 -17.35 13.08
N GLN A 174 15.89 -17.63 13.16
CA GLN A 174 15.36 -19.00 13.21
C GLN A 174 15.74 -19.79 11.95
N ALA A 175 15.58 -19.20 10.76
CA ALA A 175 15.99 -19.83 9.50
C ALA A 175 17.51 -20.09 9.46
N TYR A 176 18.32 -19.15 9.94
CA TYR A 176 19.77 -19.32 10.04
C TYR A 176 20.16 -20.41 11.04
N GLN A 177 19.50 -20.49 12.20
CA GLN A 177 19.71 -21.56 13.18
C GLN A 177 19.31 -22.93 12.61
N GLN A 178 18.22 -23.02 11.84
CA GLN A 178 17.84 -24.25 11.14
C GLN A 178 18.91 -24.67 10.12
N TYR A 179 19.46 -23.73 9.35
CA TYR A 179 20.58 -23.99 8.44
C TYR A 179 21.84 -24.48 9.16
N GLN A 180 22.17 -23.87 10.31
CA GLN A 180 23.29 -24.29 11.15
C GLN A 180 23.06 -25.69 11.75
N ASN A 181 21.86 -25.98 12.24
CA ASN A 181 21.48 -27.30 12.75
C ASN A 181 21.51 -28.37 11.65
N ALA A 182 21.25 -27.98 10.40
CA ALA A 182 21.43 -28.81 9.21
C ALA A 182 22.91 -28.96 8.78
N LYS A 183 23.87 -28.37 9.52
CA LYS A 183 25.31 -28.35 9.22
C LYS A 183 25.63 -27.80 7.83
N GLY A 184 24.85 -26.83 7.36
CA GLY A 184 24.99 -26.24 6.03
C GLY A 184 24.48 -27.11 4.87
N ASP A 185 23.85 -28.26 5.17
CA ASP A 185 23.25 -29.13 4.16
C ASP A 185 21.82 -28.67 3.84
N LEU A 186 21.65 -27.94 2.74
CA LEU A 186 20.34 -27.46 2.28
C LEU A 186 19.34 -28.59 2.02
N SER A 187 19.80 -29.82 1.73
CA SER A 187 18.91 -30.96 1.49
C SER A 187 18.22 -31.48 2.77
N LYS A 188 18.79 -31.15 3.94
CA LYS A 188 18.25 -31.51 5.26
C LYS A 188 17.27 -30.48 5.82
N LEU A 189 17.15 -29.32 5.16
CA LEU A 189 16.10 -28.37 5.46
C LEU A 189 14.78 -28.94 4.94
N THR A 190 13.79 -29.09 5.81
CA THR A 190 12.43 -29.30 5.38
C THR A 190 12.02 -28.09 4.57
N ALA A 191 11.89 -28.27 3.24
CA ALA A 191 11.35 -27.23 2.39
C ALA A 191 10.02 -26.79 2.99
N ALA A 192 9.89 -25.47 3.25
CA ALA A 192 8.58 -24.90 3.54
C ALA A 192 7.61 -25.48 2.51
N PRO A 193 6.42 -25.96 2.91
CA PRO A 193 5.47 -26.57 2.00
C PRO A 193 5.39 -25.67 0.77
N LYS A 194 5.70 -26.22 -0.43
CA LYS A 194 5.74 -25.45 -1.68
C LYS A 194 4.52 -24.55 -1.65
N GLN A 195 4.72 -23.24 -1.43
CA GLN A 195 3.61 -22.30 -1.54
C GLN A 195 3.05 -22.57 -2.92
N LYS A 196 1.75 -22.91 -2.99
CA LYS A 196 1.05 -23.01 -4.27
C LYS A 196 1.41 -21.73 -5.00
N GLU A 197 2.18 -21.85 -6.08
CA GLU A 197 2.65 -20.71 -6.86
C GLU A 197 1.43 -19.83 -7.11
N ASN A 198 1.48 -18.53 -6.87
CA ASN A 198 0.37 -17.62 -7.16
C ASN A 198 0.67 -16.88 -8.47
N ILE A 199 -0.20 -16.93 -9.48
CA ILE A 199 -0.03 -16.19 -10.74
C ILE A 199 0.17 -14.70 -10.48
N TYR A 200 -0.51 -14.13 -9.48
CA TYR A 200 -0.34 -12.72 -9.11
C TYR A 200 1.00 -12.46 -8.44
N GLY A 201 1.49 -13.39 -7.61
CA GLY A 201 2.84 -13.33 -7.05
C GLY A 201 3.92 -13.37 -8.14
N LYS A 202 3.78 -14.26 -9.13
CA LYS A 202 4.70 -14.35 -10.27
C LYS A 202 4.62 -13.16 -11.23
N THR A 203 3.42 -12.64 -11.44
CA THR A 203 3.21 -11.39 -12.18
C THR A 203 3.89 -10.23 -11.47
N ALA A 204 3.73 -10.15 -10.14
CA ALA A 204 4.33 -9.11 -9.32
C ALA A 204 5.86 -9.19 -9.29
N GLU A 205 6.44 -10.38 -9.08
CA GLU A 205 7.89 -10.61 -9.19
C GLU A 205 8.42 -10.07 -10.54
N LYS A 206 7.73 -10.39 -11.63
CA LYS A 206 8.18 -9.99 -12.97
C LYS A 206 8.07 -8.49 -13.22
N ASN A 207 7.00 -7.86 -12.75
CA ASN A 207 6.85 -6.41 -12.86
C ASN A 207 7.89 -5.68 -12.00
N LEU A 208 8.16 -6.14 -10.78
CA LEU A 208 9.22 -5.60 -9.91
C LEU A 208 10.62 -5.71 -10.56
N GLU A 209 10.93 -6.83 -11.22
CA GLU A 209 12.17 -6.96 -12.00
C GLU A 209 12.24 -5.95 -13.15
N GLU A 210 11.13 -5.72 -13.86
CA GLU A 210 11.07 -4.79 -14.99
C GLU A 210 11.22 -3.33 -14.59
N MET A 211 10.77 -2.96 -13.38
CA MET A 211 10.98 -1.62 -12.83
C MET A 211 12.47 -1.25 -12.74
N SER A 212 13.35 -2.25 -12.58
CA SER A 212 14.79 -2.08 -12.40
C SER A 212 15.59 -2.13 -13.70
N LYS A 213 14.96 -2.39 -14.85
CA LYS A 213 15.65 -2.44 -16.16
C LYS A 213 15.87 -1.06 -16.76
N ASP A 214 16.72 -0.98 -17.78
CA ASP A 214 16.93 0.25 -18.56
C ASP A 214 15.62 0.80 -19.12
N GLY A 215 15.36 2.09 -18.89
CA GLY A 215 14.08 2.74 -19.22
C GLY A 215 12.94 2.47 -18.23
N GLY A 216 13.14 1.54 -17.28
CA GLY A 216 12.24 1.26 -16.16
C GLY A 216 12.14 2.41 -15.17
N ILE A 217 11.24 2.28 -14.20
CA ILE A 217 10.95 3.34 -13.22
C ILE A 217 12.18 3.71 -12.38
N ALA A 218 12.97 2.72 -11.93
CA ALA A 218 14.17 2.97 -11.16
C ALA A 218 15.21 3.77 -11.96
N TYR A 219 15.39 3.43 -13.24
CA TYR A 219 16.27 4.16 -14.14
C TYR A 219 15.82 5.62 -14.31
N ARG A 220 14.52 5.87 -14.56
CA ARG A 220 13.99 7.23 -14.70
C ARG A 220 14.16 8.06 -13.43
N LEU A 221 13.95 7.45 -12.27
CA LEU A 221 14.16 8.09 -10.98
C LEU A 221 15.64 8.47 -10.77
N GLU A 222 16.56 7.56 -11.12
CA GLU A 222 18.00 7.82 -11.06
C GLU A 222 18.40 8.96 -12.01
N THR A 223 17.89 8.98 -13.23
CA THR A 223 18.11 10.09 -14.19
C THR A 223 17.61 11.42 -13.62
N ALA A 224 16.40 11.45 -13.05
CA ALA A 224 15.85 12.66 -12.44
C ALA A 224 16.71 13.13 -11.25
N LYS A 225 17.22 12.20 -10.44
CA LYS A 225 18.14 12.50 -9.35
C LYS A 225 19.48 13.06 -9.85
N LYS A 226 20.06 12.47 -10.90
CA LYS A 226 21.31 12.99 -11.50
C LYS A 226 21.18 14.43 -11.97
N GLN A 227 20.01 14.83 -12.49
CA GLN A 227 19.78 16.22 -12.88
C GLN A 227 19.87 17.19 -11.68
N ILE A 228 19.30 16.80 -10.53
CA ILE A 228 19.41 17.56 -9.28
C ILE A 228 20.86 17.62 -8.82
N ASP A 229 21.54 16.47 -8.78
CA ASP A 229 22.93 16.36 -8.32
C ASP A 229 23.87 17.22 -9.18
N ASN A 230 23.68 17.23 -10.51
CA ASN A 230 24.44 18.07 -11.42
C ASN A 230 24.26 19.57 -11.14
N LEU A 231 23.02 20.03 -10.89
CA LEU A 231 22.74 21.43 -10.56
C LEU A 231 23.36 21.83 -9.22
N ARG A 232 23.27 20.96 -8.20
CA ARG A 232 23.89 21.20 -6.89
C ARG A 232 25.42 21.24 -6.98
N ASN A 233 26.02 20.30 -7.70
CA ASN A 233 27.47 20.28 -7.92
C ASN A 233 27.95 21.51 -8.70
N ASP A 234 27.21 21.96 -9.72
CA ASP A 234 27.56 23.20 -10.44
C ASP A 234 27.48 24.43 -9.55
N PHE A 235 26.45 24.53 -8.70
CA PHE A 235 26.35 25.57 -7.68
C PHE A 235 27.56 25.54 -6.74
N ASP A 236 27.86 24.40 -6.13
CA ASP A 236 28.95 24.27 -5.16
C ASP A 236 30.30 24.69 -5.77
N ASN A 237 30.53 24.36 -7.05
CA ASN A 237 31.75 24.72 -7.78
C ASN A 237 31.85 26.22 -8.13
N LYS A 238 30.73 26.90 -8.39
CA LYS A 238 30.74 28.31 -8.84
C LYS A 238 30.45 29.31 -7.73
N ASN A 239 29.81 28.87 -6.65
CA ASN A 239 29.30 29.72 -5.57
C ASN A 239 30.37 30.65 -4.99
N GLU A 240 31.55 30.14 -4.64
CA GLU A 240 32.60 30.96 -4.05
C GLU A 240 33.15 32.01 -5.03
N ALA A 241 33.37 31.62 -6.28
CA ALA A 241 33.89 32.51 -7.31
C ALA A 241 32.92 33.66 -7.62
N GLU A 242 31.62 33.35 -7.79
CA GLU A 242 30.59 34.35 -8.02
C GLU A 242 30.48 35.33 -6.84
N ARG A 243 30.49 34.81 -5.60
CA ARG A 243 30.44 35.65 -4.40
C ARG A 243 31.59 36.65 -4.37
N LYS A 244 32.83 36.21 -4.58
CA LYS A 244 34.01 37.10 -4.64
C LYS A 244 33.90 38.12 -5.78
N GLN A 245 33.34 37.74 -6.92
CA GLN A 245 33.10 38.65 -8.03
C GLN A 245 32.10 39.76 -7.63
N LEU A 246 30.96 39.38 -7.04
CA LEU A 246 29.94 40.33 -6.59
C LEU A 246 30.46 41.28 -5.50
N GLU A 247 31.24 40.77 -4.54
CA GLU A 247 31.92 41.58 -3.52
C GLU A 247 32.85 42.63 -4.16
N LYS A 248 33.64 42.22 -5.15
CA LYS A 248 34.57 43.09 -5.88
C LYS A 248 33.86 44.16 -6.72
N GLU A 249 32.78 43.80 -7.40
CA GLU A 249 32.00 44.71 -8.25
C GLU A 249 31.21 45.74 -7.46
N ASN A 250 30.90 45.45 -6.19
CA ASN A 250 30.11 46.32 -5.31
C ASN A 250 30.96 46.94 -4.18
N LYS A 251 32.28 46.95 -4.35
CA LYS A 251 33.18 47.63 -3.41
C LYS A 251 32.85 49.12 -3.30
N ILE A 252 32.96 49.65 -2.10
CA ILE A 252 32.75 51.06 -1.78
C ILE A 252 34.12 51.70 -1.61
N ILE A 253 34.37 52.78 -2.36
CA ILE A 253 35.61 53.55 -2.27
C ILE A 253 35.29 54.86 -1.55
N ALA A 254 36.08 55.20 -0.53
CA ALA A 254 35.91 56.45 0.20
C ALA A 254 36.19 57.65 -0.72
N GLU A 255 35.19 58.52 -0.90
CA GLU A 255 35.30 59.69 -1.79
C GLU A 255 35.94 60.91 -1.09
N THR A 256 35.96 60.88 0.24
CA THR A 256 36.46 61.95 1.11
C THR A 256 37.29 61.37 2.23
N GLU A 257 38.14 62.22 2.81
CA GLU A 257 38.92 61.88 3.99
C GLU A 257 38.00 61.87 5.22
N THR A 258 38.04 60.80 6.01
CA THR A 258 37.29 60.67 7.27
C THR A 258 38.19 60.15 8.38
N GLU A 259 37.74 60.20 9.64
CA GLU A 259 38.45 59.61 10.77
C GLU A 259 38.69 58.09 10.61
N TYR A 260 37.86 57.42 9.80
CA TYR A 260 37.84 55.96 9.66
C TYR A 260 38.37 55.45 8.31
N ALA A 261 38.63 56.33 7.33
CA ALA A 261 39.09 55.94 5.99
C ALA A 261 39.70 57.10 5.22
N HIS A 262 40.78 56.82 4.47
CA HIS A 262 41.44 57.75 3.57
C HIS A 262 40.68 57.88 2.23
N LYS A 263 40.73 59.04 1.59
CA LYS A 263 40.18 59.21 0.24
C LYS A 263 40.84 58.24 -0.75
N GLY A 264 40.04 57.43 -1.42
CA GLY A 264 40.47 56.38 -2.35
C GLY A 264 40.64 55.00 -1.71
N GLU A 265 40.47 54.88 -0.39
CA GLU A 265 40.53 53.61 0.33
C GLU A 265 39.28 52.75 0.05
N ASN A 266 39.48 51.43 -0.04
CA ASN A 266 38.38 50.46 -0.11
C ASN A 266 37.84 50.18 1.29
N VAL A 267 36.62 50.63 1.56
CA VAL A 267 35.96 50.49 2.87
C VAL A 267 35.02 49.28 2.94
N GLY A 268 35.13 48.34 2.00
CA GLY A 268 34.33 47.12 1.95
C GLY A 268 33.19 47.20 0.94
N PHE A 269 32.01 46.70 1.28
CA PHE A 269 30.82 46.70 0.42
C PHE A 269 29.54 46.73 1.26
N ASP A 270 28.43 47.15 0.64
CA ASP A 270 27.11 47.06 1.25
C ASP A 270 26.65 45.60 1.22
N ASN A 271 26.65 44.96 2.40
CA ASN A 271 26.21 43.57 2.58
C ASN A 271 24.83 43.31 1.99
N CYS A 272 23.92 44.28 2.04
CA CYS A 272 22.55 44.12 1.58
C CYS A 272 22.38 44.26 0.09
N LYS A 273 23.15 45.16 -0.50
CA LYS A 273 23.27 45.22 -1.96
C LYS A 273 23.87 43.94 -2.52
N VAL A 274 24.95 43.43 -1.91
CA VAL A 274 25.60 42.18 -2.33
C VAL A 274 24.70 40.97 -2.10
N GLN A 275 24.03 40.89 -0.95
CA GLN A 275 23.08 39.81 -0.63
C GLN A 275 21.98 39.70 -1.68
N LYS A 276 21.32 40.80 -2.04
CA LYS A 276 20.24 40.79 -3.03
C LYS A 276 20.73 40.31 -4.40
N LYS A 277 21.87 40.82 -4.86
CA LYS A 277 22.48 40.38 -6.14
C LYS A 277 22.86 38.90 -6.13
N TYR A 278 23.43 38.42 -5.02
CA TYR A 278 23.76 37.02 -4.86
C TYR A 278 22.50 36.15 -4.89
N SER A 279 21.46 36.52 -4.14
CA SER A 279 20.19 35.79 -4.13
C SER A 279 19.55 35.73 -5.53
N GLU A 280 19.51 36.84 -6.27
CA GLU A 280 19.03 36.88 -7.65
C GLU A 280 19.79 35.92 -8.57
N TRP A 281 21.12 35.87 -8.45
CA TRP A 281 21.94 34.91 -9.19
C TRP A 281 21.60 33.46 -8.82
N VAL A 282 21.44 33.15 -7.53
CA VAL A 282 21.06 31.81 -7.08
C VAL A 282 19.68 31.41 -7.60
N TYR A 283 18.67 32.29 -7.52
CA TYR A 283 17.32 31.94 -7.98
C TYR A 283 17.26 31.70 -9.47
N LYS A 284 17.90 32.59 -10.25
CA LYS A 284 17.87 32.54 -11.71
C LYS A 284 18.59 31.30 -12.24
N ASN A 285 19.78 31.01 -11.72
CA ASN A 285 20.64 29.98 -12.27
C ASN A 285 20.45 28.61 -11.63
N TYR A 286 19.93 28.54 -10.39
CA TYR A 286 19.84 27.30 -9.64
C TYR A 286 18.46 27.01 -9.08
N ASN A 287 17.86 27.85 -8.22
CA ASN A 287 16.60 27.46 -7.55
C ASN A 287 15.44 27.24 -8.54
N LYS A 288 15.35 28.03 -9.62
CA LYS A 288 14.30 27.81 -10.64
C LYS A 288 14.51 26.48 -11.41
N PRO A 289 15.68 26.19 -12.00
CA PRO A 289 15.95 24.87 -12.59
C PRO A 289 15.83 23.70 -11.60
N LEU A 290 16.27 23.90 -10.35
CA LEU A 290 16.17 22.88 -9.30
C LEU A 290 14.71 22.57 -8.96
N GLU A 291 13.84 23.57 -8.90
CA GLU A 291 12.42 23.33 -8.62
C GLU A 291 11.74 22.51 -9.73
N GLU A 292 12.08 22.75 -10.99
CA GLU A 292 11.63 21.90 -12.11
C GLU A 292 12.18 20.47 -11.99
N ALA A 293 13.46 20.32 -11.64
CA ALA A 293 14.09 19.02 -11.42
C ALA A 293 13.48 18.27 -10.22
N TYR A 294 13.15 18.98 -9.13
CA TYR A 294 12.47 18.42 -7.95
C TYR A 294 11.07 17.93 -8.28
N LYS A 295 10.28 18.70 -9.05
CA LYS A 295 8.96 18.25 -9.51
C LYS A 295 9.04 16.96 -10.31
N ASN A 296 9.99 16.87 -11.25
CA ASN A 296 10.21 15.64 -12.01
C ASN A 296 10.63 14.46 -11.12
N TYR A 297 11.61 14.68 -10.23
CA TYR A 297 12.07 13.65 -9.29
C TYR A 297 10.95 13.12 -8.38
N LEU A 298 10.18 14.02 -7.77
CA LEU A 298 9.03 13.65 -6.92
C LEU A 298 7.95 12.93 -7.73
N HIS A 299 7.69 13.33 -8.97
CA HIS A 299 6.77 12.60 -9.84
C HIS A 299 7.24 11.18 -10.17
N GLN A 300 8.52 10.98 -10.51
CA GLN A 300 9.06 9.63 -10.74
C GLN A 300 9.02 8.79 -9.46
N LEU A 301 9.29 9.40 -8.30
CA LEU A 301 9.25 8.72 -7.01
C LEU A 301 7.83 8.29 -6.65
N TYR A 302 6.84 9.15 -6.89
CA TYR A 302 5.43 8.84 -6.73
C TYR A 302 5.05 7.59 -7.52
N ILE A 303 5.40 7.54 -8.81
CA ILE A 303 5.15 6.38 -9.67
C ILE A 303 5.85 5.14 -9.11
N LYS A 304 7.12 5.25 -8.70
CA LYS A 304 7.87 4.15 -8.10
C LYS A 304 7.16 3.58 -6.88
N ILE A 305 6.85 4.42 -5.90
CA ILE A 305 6.27 3.97 -4.64
C ILE A 305 4.93 3.28 -4.90
N ASN A 306 4.06 3.85 -5.73
CA ASN A 306 2.74 3.28 -5.97
C ASN A 306 2.79 1.98 -6.77
N GLU A 307 3.71 1.83 -7.72
CA GLU A 307 3.95 0.55 -8.40
C GLU A 307 4.55 -0.50 -7.44
N GLU A 308 5.55 -0.13 -6.64
CA GLU A 308 6.18 -1.05 -5.69
C GLU A 308 5.20 -1.54 -4.63
N LEU A 309 4.39 -0.64 -4.05
CA LEU A 309 3.36 -1.03 -3.08
C LEU A 309 2.33 -1.96 -3.71
N TYR A 310 1.87 -1.63 -4.91
CA TYR A 310 0.91 -2.45 -5.63
C TYR A 310 1.44 -3.86 -5.88
N TRP A 311 2.70 -4.03 -6.31
CA TRP A 311 3.24 -5.35 -6.59
C TRP A 311 3.70 -6.10 -5.34
N ARG A 312 4.30 -5.41 -4.36
CA ARG A 312 4.81 -6.06 -3.14
C ARG A 312 3.73 -6.70 -2.28
N GLN A 313 2.48 -6.24 -2.37
CA GLN A 313 1.36 -6.88 -1.65
C GLN A 313 1.14 -8.35 -2.08
N PHE A 314 1.57 -8.74 -3.29
CA PHE A 314 1.44 -10.10 -3.81
C PHE A 314 2.67 -10.97 -3.58
N THR A 315 3.80 -10.37 -3.17
CA THR A 315 5.09 -11.07 -2.99
C THR A 315 5.55 -11.10 -1.53
N THR A 316 4.84 -10.42 -0.64
CA THR A 316 5.17 -10.33 0.79
C THR A 316 3.99 -10.79 1.65
N ASP A 317 4.27 -11.38 2.82
CA ASP A 317 3.23 -11.69 3.79
C ASP A 317 2.70 -10.42 4.46
N ALA A 318 1.52 -10.51 5.10
CA ALA A 318 0.82 -9.35 5.64
C ALA A 318 1.68 -8.56 6.65
N THR A 319 2.42 -9.24 7.54
CA THR A 319 3.29 -8.59 8.52
C THR A 319 4.46 -7.89 7.85
N ALA A 320 5.10 -8.53 6.88
CA ALA A 320 6.19 -7.92 6.11
C ALA A 320 5.70 -6.73 5.27
N PHE A 321 4.48 -6.81 4.73
CA PHE A 321 3.89 -5.75 3.94
C PHE A 321 3.63 -4.48 4.77
N GLU A 322 3.26 -4.59 6.04
CA GLU A 322 3.17 -3.42 6.94
C GLU A 322 4.49 -2.64 7.02
N ALA A 323 5.63 -3.33 7.12
CA ALA A 323 6.94 -2.68 7.08
C ALA A 323 7.22 -2.02 5.72
N VAL A 324 6.80 -2.65 4.61
CA VAL A 324 6.92 -2.07 3.26
C VAL A 324 6.14 -0.76 3.16
N LYS A 325 4.91 -0.69 3.72
CA LYS A 325 4.11 0.55 3.76
C LYS A 325 4.83 1.65 4.52
N ILE A 326 5.38 1.34 5.69
CA ILE A 326 6.10 2.31 6.52
C ILE A 326 7.37 2.80 5.80
N GLY A 327 8.10 1.89 5.16
CA GLY A 327 9.27 2.21 4.34
C GLY A 327 8.93 3.19 3.21
N ALA A 328 7.84 2.95 2.47
CA ALA A 328 7.35 3.85 1.42
C ALA A 328 6.98 5.24 1.95
N LYS A 329 6.26 5.32 3.07
CA LYS A 329 5.93 6.58 3.75
C LYS A 329 7.20 7.38 4.08
N LYS A 330 8.23 6.70 4.62
CA LYS A 330 9.52 7.32 4.96
C LYS A 330 10.29 7.77 3.73
N GLU A 331 10.31 6.97 2.66
CA GLU A 331 10.98 7.30 1.40
C GLU A 331 10.39 8.58 0.79
N TRP A 332 9.06 8.70 0.74
CA TRP A 332 8.36 9.89 0.26
C TRP A 332 8.69 11.13 1.09
N LEU A 333 8.57 11.02 2.42
CA LEU A 333 8.86 12.13 3.34
C LEU A 333 10.33 12.58 3.26
N ALA A 334 11.27 11.64 3.19
CA ALA A 334 12.69 11.96 3.06
C ALA A 334 12.97 12.71 1.75
N ALA A 335 12.39 12.26 0.64
CA ALA A 335 12.49 12.95 -0.64
C ALA A 335 11.92 14.36 -0.58
N LEU A 336 10.73 14.53 0.00
CA LEU A 336 10.11 15.84 0.21
C LEU A 336 11.02 16.79 1.01
N SER A 337 11.59 16.33 2.13
CA SER A 337 12.50 17.14 2.96
C SER A 337 13.80 17.55 2.24
N ASN A 338 14.30 16.69 1.35
CA ASN A 338 15.57 16.90 0.62
C ASN A 338 15.43 17.81 -0.61
N THR A 339 14.24 18.30 -0.89
CA THR A 339 13.96 19.17 -2.05
C THR A 339 13.83 20.65 -1.67
N ARG A 340 14.39 21.06 -0.52
CA ARG A 340 14.48 22.47 -0.15
C ARG A 340 15.39 23.23 -1.14
N TYR A 341 14.96 24.44 -1.48
CA TYR A 341 15.74 25.38 -2.28
C TYR A 341 17.11 25.68 -1.64
N ILE A 342 18.05 26.21 -2.42
CA ILE A 342 19.34 26.68 -1.91
C ILE A 342 19.12 28.01 -1.19
N ALA A 343 19.31 28.01 0.13
CA ALA A 343 19.25 29.21 0.95
C ALA A 343 20.40 30.17 0.64
N THR A 344 20.11 31.46 0.61
CA THR A 344 21.04 32.48 0.11
C THR A 344 21.64 33.36 1.20
N ASP A 345 21.26 33.16 2.47
CA ASP A 345 21.62 33.96 3.64
C ASP A 345 23.12 33.90 4.02
N LYS A 346 23.96 34.55 3.22
CA LYS A 346 25.42 34.57 3.39
C LYS A 346 25.97 35.86 3.98
N TYR A 347 25.32 36.99 3.74
CA TYR A 347 25.81 38.33 4.11
C TYR A 347 25.02 38.99 5.25
N GLY A 348 24.13 38.22 5.91
CA GLY A 348 23.30 38.69 7.02
C GLY A 348 21.88 39.10 6.63
N LYS A 349 21.09 39.57 7.61
CA LYS A 349 19.68 39.95 7.41
C LYS A 349 19.58 41.40 6.96
N CYS A 350 19.08 41.61 5.76
CA CYS A 350 19.02 42.92 5.12
C CYS A 350 17.68 43.65 5.25
N ALA A 351 16.71 42.98 5.89
CA ALA A 351 15.55 43.58 6.53
C ALA A 351 15.16 42.70 7.73
N PRO A 352 14.58 43.27 8.81
CA PRO A 352 13.96 42.47 9.84
C PRO A 352 12.65 41.88 9.29
N PRO A 353 12.46 40.56 9.23
CA PRO A 353 11.14 40.01 8.97
C PRO A 353 10.28 40.27 10.21
N GLN A 354 9.07 40.80 10.02
CA GLN A 354 8.01 40.53 11.00
C GLN A 354 7.79 39.02 10.98
N SER A 355 8.39 38.33 11.96
CA SER A 355 8.15 36.91 12.18
C SER A 355 6.67 36.75 12.47
N LYS A 356 5.94 36.23 11.48
CA LYS A 356 4.65 35.60 11.71
C LYS A 356 4.93 34.12 11.89
N ASP A 357 4.29 33.52 12.88
CA ASP A 357 4.34 32.07 13.06
C ASP A 357 3.92 31.38 11.76
N SER A 358 4.63 30.30 11.41
CA SER A 358 4.25 29.49 10.27
C SER A 358 2.86 28.91 10.49
N ARG A 359 2.02 28.97 9.45
CA ARG A 359 0.71 28.29 9.41
C ARG A 359 0.76 26.99 8.61
N TYR A 360 1.95 26.57 8.19
CA TYR A 360 2.12 25.40 7.36
C TYR A 360 1.72 24.13 8.13
N LYS A 361 0.90 23.28 7.50
CA LYS A 361 0.46 22.00 8.06
C LYS A 361 0.76 20.89 7.06
N LEU A 362 1.56 19.92 7.46
CA LEU A 362 1.85 18.72 6.68
C LEU A 362 0.61 17.83 6.59
N ALA A 363 0.36 17.27 5.42
CA ALA A 363 -0.73 16.31 5.20
C ALA A 363 -0.52 15.01 5.99
N ASP A 364 -1.62 14.29 6.21
CA ASP A 364 -1.62 12.92 6.71
C ASP A 364 -1.61 11.91 5.57
N PHE A 365 -1.01 10.74 5.82
CA PHE A 365 -1.09 9.64 4.88
C PHE A 365 -2.48 9.04 4.96
N ASP A 366 -2.99 8.63 3.81
CA ASP A 366 -4.16 7.77 3.79
C ASP A 366 -3.75 6.40 4.35
N ASP A 367 -4.66 5.80 5.11
CA ASP A 367 -4.51 4.40 5.45
C ASP A 367 -4.76 3.60 4.17
N MET A 368 -3.72 2.91 3.70
CA MET A 368 -3.85 1.91 2.64
C MET A 368 -4.66 0.72 3.19
N HIS A 369 -5.95 0.94 3.34
CA HIS A 369 -6.97 -0.09 3.35
C HIS A 369 -7.31 -0.42 1.91
N CYS A 370 -7.66 -1.66 1.63
CA CYS A 370 -8.17 -2.00 0.31
C CYS A 370 -9.40 -1.11 0.06
N THR A 371 -9.29 -0.15 -0.86
CA THR A 371 -10.31 0.89 -1.09
C THR A 371 -11.66 0.29 -1.51
N TYR A 372 -11.65 -0.96 -2.02
CA TYR A 372 -12.83 -1.76 -2.25
C TYR A 372 -12.90 -2.89 -1.22
N LYS A 373 -13.59 -2.59 -0.13
CA LYS A 373 -14.19 -3.57 0.74
C LYS A 373 -15.61 -3.83 0.26
N SER A 374 -15.80 -4.91 -0.50
CA SER A 374 -17.16 -5.34 -0.83
C SER A 374 -17.71 -6.12 0.36
N VAL A 375 -18.68 -5.54 1.05
CA VAL A 375 -19.39 -6.21 2.15
C VAL A 375 -20.76 -6.61 1.65
N LEU A 376 -20.99 -7.91 1.52
CA LEU A 376 -22.32 -8.49 1.36
C LEU A 376 -22.78 -8.94 2.74
N ASP A 377 -23.70 -8.17 3.33
CA ASP A 377 -24.27 -8.44 4.66
C ASP A 377 -25.60 -9.19 4.50
N PHE A 378 -25.66 -10.42 5.01
CA PHE A 378 -26.84 -11.27 4.99
C PHE A 378 -27.47 -11.43 6.39
N GLY A 379 -27.12 -10.53 7.32
CA GLY A 379 -27.61 -10.51 8.70
C GLY A 379 -26.78 -11.39 9.64
N VAL A 380 -26.95 -12.71 9.57
CA VAL A 380 -26.24 -13.66 10.46
C VAL A 380 -24.80 -13.97 10.00
N TYR A 381 -24.46 -13.62 8.76
CA TYR A 381 -23.10 -13.68 8.24
C TYR A 381 -22.84 -12.55 7.23
N LYS A 382 -21.58 -12.11 7.17
CA LYS A 382 -21.06 -11.09 6.26
C LYS A 382 -19.97 -11.70 5.40
N GLN A 383 -20.07 -11.51 4.08
CA GLN A 383 -18.98 -11.81 3.17
C GLN A 383 -18.26 -10.51 2.83
N ILE A 384 -16.96 -10.49 3.10
CA ILE A 384 -16.08 -9.33 2.94
C ILE A 384 -15.02 -9.72 1.93
N VAL A 385 -14.97 -9.01 0.80
CA VAL A 385 -13.94 -9.22 -0.23
C VAL A 385 -13.03 -8.00 -0.27
N GLU A 386 -11.73 -8.23 -0.05
CA GLU A 386 -10.68 -7.22 0.04
C GLU A 386 -9.43 -7.73 -0.68
N CYS A 387 -9.10 -7.13 -1.82
CA CYS A 387 -7.79 -7.26 -2.49
C CYS A 387 -7.28 -8.71 -2.64
N GLY A 388 -8.10 -9.59 -3.23
CA GLY A 388 -7.74 -11.00 -3.48
C GLY A 388 -7.83 -11.90 -2.24
N LYS A 389 -8.35 -11.38 -1.13
CA LYS A 389 -8.77 -12.12 0.05
C LYS A 389 -10.29 -12.03 0.16
N MET A 390 -10.90 -13.11 0.63
CA MET A 390 -12.30 -13.15 1.00
C MET A 390 -12.38 -13.61 2.45
N ARG A 391 -13.17 -12.92 3.25
CA ARG A 391 -13.45 -13.27 4.63
C ARG A 391 -14.95 -13.41 4.82
N VAL A 392 -15.39 -14.52 5.38
CA VAL A 392 -16.78 -14.73 5.78
C VAL A 392 -16.82 -14.63 7.29
N GLU A 393 -17.40 -13.56 7.83
CA GLU A 393 -17.66 -13.41 9.26
C GLU A 393 -19.08 -13.90 9.55
N PHE A 394 -19.32 -14.53 10.70
CA PHE A 394 -20.67 -14.85 11.15
C PHE A 394 -20.79 -14.60 12.64
N ASP A 395 -21.99 -14.19 13.05
CA ASP A 395 -22.34 -13.99 14.44
C ASP A 395 -23.76 -14.51 14.66
N ALA A 396 -23.84 -15.67 15.32
CA ALA A 396 -25.08 -16.35 15.68
C ALA A 396 -25.25 -16.37 17.21
N GLY A 397 -24.96 -15.26 17.88
CA GLY A 397 -25.21 -15.06 19.30
C GLY A 397 -24.16 -15.73 20.19
N ARG A 398 -24.36 -17.02 20.53
CA ARG A 398 -23.40 -17.76 21.36
C ARG A 398 -22.22 -18.33 20.58
N LEU A 399 -22.30 -18.29 19.25
CA LEU A 399 -21.24 -18.76 18.37
C LEU A 399 -20.96 -17.68 17.33
N SER A 400 -19.71 -17.27 17.23
CA SER A 400 -19.23 -16.35 16.21
C SER A 400 -17.95 -16.88 15.59
N GLY A 401 -17.55 -16.30 14.47
CA GLY A 401 -16.31 -16.71 13.84
C GLY A 401 -16.06 -16.03 12.51
N ASN A 402 -14.92 -16.39 11.93
CA ASN A 402 -14.57 -15.99 10.59
C ASN A 402 -13.90 -17.13 9.83
N PHE A 403 -14.12 -17.16 8.52
CA PHE A 403 -13.42 -18.02 7.58
C PHE A 403 -12.68 -17.12 6.60
N ASN A 404 -11.38 -17.29 6.50
CA ASN A 404 -10.52 -16.54 5.60
C ASN A 404 -10.14 -17.41 4.40
N PHE A 405 -10.19 -16.79 3.22
CA PHE A 405 -9.89 -17.39 1.94
C PHE A 405 -8.97 -16.48 1.14
N LYS A 406 -8.13 -17.12 0.30
CA LYS A 406 -7.20 -16.45 -0.62
C LYS A 406 -7.47 -16.92 -2.05
N ALA A 407 -7.47 -15.99 -2.99
CA ALA A 407 -7.64 -16.33 -4.40
C ALA A 407 -6.49 -17.25 -4.89
N GLY A 408 -6.87 -18.39 -5.47
CA GLY A 408 -5.98 -19.41 -6.00
C GLY A 408 -5.77 -19.35 -7.51
N ASN A 409 -4.80 -20.12 -7.99
CA ASN A 409 -4.32 -20.13 -9.38
C ASN A 409 -5.26 -20.71 -10.43
N ASP A 410 -6.25 -21.46 -9.98
CA ASP A 410 -7.28 -22.06 -10.82
C ASP A 410 -8.50 -21.14 -10.97
N GLY A 411 -8.41 -19.89 -10.48
CA GLY A 411 -9.53 -18.96 -10.44
C GLY A 411 -10.53 -19.26 -9.32
N ARG A 412 -10.17 -20.13 -8.36
CA ARG A 412 -11.01 -20.46 -7.20
C ARG A 412 -10.36 -19.94 -5.93
N ASP A 413 -11.19 -19.55 -4.96
CA ASP A 413 -10.71 -19.21 -3.63
C ASP A 413 -10.33 -20.47 -2.87
N HIS A 414 -9.23 -20.37 -2.11
CA HIS A 414 -8.72 -21.43 -1.26
C HIS A 414 -8.85 -21.02 0.19
N PHE A 415 -9.32 -21.95 1.02
CA PHE A 415 -9.38 -21.76 2.46
C PHE A 415 -7.96 -21.54 3.04
N ASP A 416 -7.80 -20.47 3.81
CA ASP A 416 -6.56 -20.09 4.48
C ASP A 416 -6.61 -20.58 5.93
N ASN A 417 -7.48 -19.96 6.73
CA ASN A 417 -7.73 -20.33 8.12
C ASN A 417 -9.14 -19.92 8.53
N ALA A 418 -9.59 -20.42 9.67
CA ALA A 418 -10.82 -20.00 10.31
C ALA A 418 -10.62 -19.87 11.81
N THR A 419 -11.46 -19.02 12.38
CA THR A 419 -11.61 -18.86 13.82
C THR A 419 -13.07 -19.10 14.18
N LEU A 420 -13.31 -19.94 15.18
CA LEU A 420 -14.63 -20.18 15.76
C LEU A 420 -14.56 -19.86 17.24
N GLU A 421 -15.50 -19.07 17.75
CA GLU A 421 -15.58 -18.70 19.16
C GLU A 421 -16.97 -19.00 19.71
N ALA A 422 -17.01 -19.77 20.79
CA ALA A 422 -18.21 -20.03 21.55
C ALA A 422 -18.21 -19.18 22.83
N THR A 423 -19.23 -18.37 23.03
CA THR A 423 -19.44 -17.62 24.28
C THR A 423 -20.09 -18.53 25.31
N VAL A 424 -19.39 -18.78 26.42
CA VAL A 424 -19.78 -19.72 27.48
C VAL A 424 -20.51 -19.01 28.62
N ILE A 425 -20.17 -17.75 28.90
CA ILE A 425 -20.84 -16.91 29.92
C ILE A 425 -21.08 -15.53 29.34
N ASP A 426 -22.34 -15.07 29.37
CA ASP A 426 -22.75 -13.69 29.10
C ASP A 426 -23.64 -13.21 30.25
N LYS A 427 -23.06 -12.44 31.19
CA LYS A 427 -23.79 -11.83 32.30
C LYS A 427 -23.63 -10.32 32.23
N SER A 428 -24.74 -9.61 32.03
CA SER A 428 -24.85 -8.17 32.23
C SER A 428 -25.56 -7.89 33.55
N ILE A 429 -24.99 -7.02 34.38
CA ILE A 429 -25.66 -6.47 35.56
C ILE A 429 -25.71 -4.96 35.37
N SER A 430 -26.91 -4.41 35.16
CA SER A 430 -27.16 -2.98 35.22
C SER A 430 -27.83 -2.64 36.55
N THR A 431 -27.23 -1.71 37.29
CA THR A 431 -27.84 -1.12 38.48
C THR A 431 -28.29 0.29 38.16
N ASN A 432 -29.60 0.47 37.95
CA ASN A 432 -30.21 1.79 37.75
C ASN A 432 -30.41 2.48 39.11
N LYS A 433 -29.41 3.24 39.59
CA LYS A 433 -29.59 4.16 40.73
C LYS A 433 -28.80 5.45 40.51
N GLY A 434 -29.51 6.51 40.12
CA GLY A 434 -29.00 7.88 40.01
C GLY A 434 -28.70 8.35 38.58
N PRO A 435 -28.28 9.61 38.38
CA PRO A 435 -28.06 10.24 37.07
C PRO A 435 -26.88 9.66 36.26
N LEU A 436 -26.24 8.60 36.76
CA LEU A 436 -25.16 7.85 36.13
C LEU A 436 -25.52 6.36 36.14
N GLN A 437 -25.60 5.75 34.95
CA GLN A 437 -25.73 4.31 34.80
C GLN A 437 -24.34 3.68 34.70
N ILE A 438 -24.02 2.82 35.65
CA ILE A 438 -22.81 1.98 35.62
C ILE A 438 -23.25 0.55 35.31
N GLY A 439 -22.83 0.04 34.14
CA GLY A 439 -23.06 -1.35 33.73
C GLY A 439 -21.76 -2.13 33.76
N ALA A 440 -21.78 -3.34 34.32
CA ALA A 440 -20.68 -4.28 34.23
C ALA A 440 -21.10 -5.51 33.41
N SER A 441 -20.29 -5.90 32.42
CA SER A 441 -20.48 -7.15 31.68
C SER A 441 -19.21 -8.00 31.71
N VAL A 442 -19.36 -9.28 32.03
CA VAL A 442 -18.28 -10.28 31.93
C VAL A 442 -18.65 -11.27 30.84
N LYS A 443 -17.83 -11.35 29.80
CA LYS A 443 -17.93 -12.36 28.73
C LYS A 443 -16.75 -13.32 28.85
N ALA A 444 -17.04 -14.61 28.91
CA ALA A 444 -16.02 -15.66 28.83
C ALA A 444 -16.35 -16.58 27.66
N GLY A 445 -15.36 -16.85 26.82
CA GLY A 445 -15.51 -17.67 25.62
C GLY A 445 -14.37 -18.66 25.45
N VAL A 446 -14.61 -19.66 24.60
CA VAL A 446 -13.58 -20.59 24.13
C VAL A 446 -13.54 -20.49 22.61
N GLY A 447 -12.35 -20.22 22.08
CA GLY A 447 -12.09 -20.11 20.67
C GLY A 447 -11.17 -21.20 20.15
N VAL A 448 -11.33 -21.52 18.87
CA VAL A 448 -10.45 -22.43 18.13
C VAL A 448 -10.04 -21.73 16.83
N THR A 449 -8.75 -21.75 16.54
CA THR A 449 -8.21 -21.36 15.24
C THR A 449 -7.70 -22.60 14.51
N PHE A 450 -8.06 -22.76 13.24
CA PHE A 450 -7.67 -23.92 12.44
C PHE A 450 -7.42 -23.56 10.98
N THR A 451 -6.59 -24.37 10.31
CA THR A 451 -6.30 -24.31 8.88
C THR A 451 -6.72 -25.59 8.18
N SER A 452 -6.48 -25.67 6.87
CA SER A 452 -6.62 -26.93 6.11
C SER A 452 -5.70 -28.06 6.60
N GLN A 453 -4.72 -27.76 7.46
CA GLN A 453 -3.77 -28.72 8.01
C GLN A 453 -4.11 -29.17 9.43
N GLY A 454 -5.14 -28.58 10.07
CA GLY A 454 -5.60 -28.95 11.40
C GLY A 454 -5.78 -27.76 12.34
N ILE A 455 -5.97 -28.05 13.62
CA ILE A 455 -6.13 -27.04 14.68
C ILE A 455 -4.76 -26.42 14.98
N GLU A 456 -4.68 -25.10 14.90
CA GLU A 456 -3.47 -24.34 15.24
C GLU A 456 -3.48 -23.89 16.71
N ASP A 457 -4.65 -23.48 17.21
CA ASP A 457 -4.78 -23.00 18.58
C ASP A 457 -6.19 -23.27 19.14
N VAL A 458 -6.25 -23.51 20.44
CA VAL A 458 -7.48 -23.51 21.25
C VAL A 458 -7.22 -22.52 22.37
N TYR A 459 -8.11 -21.56 22.59
CA TYR A 459 -7.87 -20.48 23.52
C TYR A 459 -9.11 -20.12 24.33
N ALA A 460 -8.90 -19.61 25.54
CA ALA A 460 -9.94 -19.00 26.34
C ALA A 460 -9.90 -17.49 26.17
N THR A 461 -11.07 -16.86 26.07
CA THR A 461 -11.24 -15.40 26.06
C THR A 461 -11.96 -14.96 27.32
N GLY A 462 -11.53 -13.83 27.88
CA GLY A 462 -12.18 -13.18 29.01
C GLY A 462 -12.25 -11.69 28.75
N GLU A 463 -13.46 -11.13 28.77
CA GLU A 463 -13.69 -9.70 28.56
C GLU A 463 -14.52 -9.15 29.72
N ALA A 464 -13.99 -8.12 30.38
CA ALA A 464 -14.69 -7.37 31.40
C ALA A 464 -14.88 -5.93 30.92
N LYS A 465 -16.13 -5.47 30.84
CA LYS A 465 -16.47 -4.10 30.44
C LYS A 465 -17.11 -3.36 31.60
N VAL A 466 -16.73 -2.10 31.75
CA VAL A 466 -17.43 -1.11 32.57
C VAL A 466 -17.93 0.00 31.65
N THR A 467 -19.24 0.13 31.55
CA THR A 467 -19.90 1.17 30.76
C THR A 467 -20.41 2.24 31.71
N VAL A 468 -20.05 3.51 31.46
CA VAL A 468 -20.57 4.67 32.20
C VAL A 468 -21.38 5.55 31.25
N LYS A 469 -22.69 5.68 31.50
CA LYS A 469 -23.61 6.55 30.75
C LYS A 469 -24.23 7.61 31.67
N SER A 470 -24.41 8.84 31.17
CA SER A 470 -25.13 9.91 31.90
C SER A 470 -26.60 9.92 31.50
N ASN A 471 -27.53 9.95 32.45
CA ASN A 471 -28.98 9.88 32.17
C ASN A 471 -29.63 11.26 31.93
N SER A 472 -28.88 12.21 31.37
CA SER A 472 -29.25 13.63 31.28
C SER A 472 -30.46 13.87 30.36
N ILE A 473 -30.71 12.96 29.41
CA ILE A 473 -31.74 13.09 28.38
C ILE A 473 -33.14 12.72 28.90
N GLU A 474 -33.29 11.66 29.70
CA GLU A 474 -34.59 11.29 30.31
C GLU A 474 -35.15 12.40 31.20
N THR A 475 -34.27 13.12 31.92
CA THR A 475 -34.68 14.23 32.80
C THR A 475 -35.10 15.47 31.99
N PHE A 476 -34.53 15.66 30.80
CA PHE A 476 -34.81 16.78 29.91
C PHE A 476 -36.10 16.55 29.09
N ASP A 477 -36.32 15.34 28.59
CA ASP A 477 -37.57 14.95 27.91
C ASP A 477 -38.77 14.98 28.86
N GLN A 478 -38.57 14.61 30.13
CA GLN A 478 -39.61 14.71 31.15
C GLN A 478 -39.99 16.18 31.43
N HIS A 479 -39.01 17.09 31.55
CA HIS A 479 -39.26 18.53 31.69
C HIS A 479 -39.90 19.17 30.44
N ILE A 480 -39.56 18.71 29.22
CA ILE A 480 -40.20 19.17 27.98
C ILE A 480 -41.65 18.66 27.90
N SER A 481 -41.93 17.43 28.33
CA SER A 481 -43.30 16.88 28.38
C SER A 481 -44.20 17.61 29.36
N GLU A 482 -43.63 18.15 30.45
CA GLU A 482 -44.35 18.94 31.44
C GLU A 482 -44.50 20.42 31.03
N ALA A 483 -43.59 20.95 30.20
CA ALA A 483 -43.63 22.32 29.70
C ALA A 483 -44.48 22.52 28.42
N SER A 484 -44.80 21.46 27.68
CA SER A 484 -45.51 21.52 26.39
C SER A 484 -47.04 21.40 26.54
N GLY A 485 -47.64 22.40 27.20
CA GLY A 485 -49.09 22.66 27.17
C GLY A 485 -49.56 23.52 25.98
N GLY A 486 -48.81 23.55 24.87
CA GLY A 486 -49.05 24.46 23.74
C GLY A 486 -49.06 23.74 22.37
N ASP A 487 -49.94 24.22 21.50
CA ASP A 487 -50.31 23.76 20.14
C ASP A 487 -49.31 22.86 19.37
N LYS A 488 -49.80 21.72 18.88
CA LYS A 488 -49.03 20.68 18.15
C LYS A 488 -48.72 21.05 16.70
N SER A 489 -49.09 22.23 16.23
CA SER A 489 -48.86 22.68 14.85
C SER A 489 -47.60 23.55 14.66
N GLN A 490 -46.77 23.75 15.69
CA GLN A 490 -45.47 24.39 15.53
C GLN A 490 -44.35 23.34 15.48
N PRO A 491 -43.33 23.48 14.60
CA PRO A 491 -42.18 22.59 14.60
C PRO A 491 -41.41 22.75 15.92
N GLY A 492 -41.55 21.79 16.82
CA GLY A 492 -40.73 21.70 18.03
C GLY A 492 -39.28 21.35 17.68
N MET A 493 -38.33 21.74 18.55
CA MET A 493 -36.88 21.46 18.43
C MET A 493 -36.50 19.97 18.52
N GLY A 494 -37.23 19.07 17.84
CA GLY A 494 -36.93 17.63 17.77
C GLY A 494 -35.71 17.28 16.91
N ASP A 495 -35.15 18.24 16.17
CA ASP A 495 -34.03 17.99 15.25
C ASP A 495 -32.64 18.24 15.87
N ALA A 496 -32.56 18.58 17.16
CA ALA A 496 -31.30 18.54 17.89
C ALA A 496 -31.03 17.10 18.35
N GLN A 497 -30.35 16.30 17.52
CA GLN A 497 -29.80 15.00 17.92
C GLN A 497 -28.78 15.19 19.06
N LEU A 498 -29.25 15.25 20.30
CA LEU A 498 -28.43 15.03 21.48
C LEU A 498 -28.34 13.52 21.68
N SER A 499 -27.28 12.90 21.15
CA SER A 499 -26.97 11.49 21.44
C SER A 499 -26.32 11.37 22.82
N ASP A 500 -26.74 10.36 23.58
CA ASP A 500 -26.20 10.02 24.88
C ASP A 500 -24.71 9.67 24.77
N LYS A 501 -23.82 10.53 25.28
CA LYS A 501 -22.36 10.31 25.21
C LYS A 501 -21.88 9.49 26.41
N GLY A 502 -21.94 8.16 26.28
CA GLY A 502 -21.31 7.23 27.22
C GLY A 502 -19.82 7.04 26.93
N VAL A 503 -19.02 6.74 27.95
CA VAL A 503 -17.63 6.28 27.80
C VAL A 503 -17.58 4.82 28.22
N GLU A 504 -17.02 3.97 27.36
CA GLU A 504 -16.81 2.56 27.63
C GLU A 504 -15.34 2.27 27.85
N VAL A 505 -15.01 1.64 28.98
CA VAL A 505 -13.65 1.19 29.29
C VAL A 505 -13.69 -0.32 29.56
N GLY A 506 -12.86 -1.08 28.86
CA GLY A 506 -12.84 -2.53 28.97
C GLY A 506 -11.43 -3.12 28.96
N VAL A 507 -11.31 -4.30 29.57
CA VAL A 507 -10.13 -5.15 29.50
C VAL A 507 -10.54 -6.46 28.85
N SER A 508 -9.86 -6.83 27.77
CA SER A 508 -10.01 -8.14 27.13
C SER A 508 -8.71 -8.91 27.19
N GLY A 509 -8.81 -10.22 27.45
CA GLY A 509 -7.69 -11.13 27.54
C GLY A 509 -7.92 -12.40 26.72
N LYS A 510 -6.88 -12.89 26.07
CA LYS A 510 -6.85 -14.17 25.36
C LYS A 510 -5.72 -15.03 25.91
N MET A 511 -6.02 -16.29 26.24
CA MET A 511 -5.04 -17.28 26.70
C MET A 511 -5.08 -18.50 25.80
N SER A 512 -3.98 -18.77 25.10
CA SER A 512 -3.81 -20.03 24.37
C SER A 512 -3.73 -21.18 25.37
N LEU A 513 -4.58 -22.18 25.19
CA LEU A 513 -4.60 -23.42 25.98
C LEU A 513 -3.61 -24.46 25.45
N ILE A 514 -3.10 -24.28 24.22
CA ILE A 514 -2.05 -25.13 23.64
C ILE A 514 -0.66 -24.65 24.05
N SER A 515 -0.39 -23.34 23.88
CA SER A 515 0.93 -22.77 24.14
C SER A 515 1.10 -22.14 25.53
N GLY A 516 0.00 -21.87 26.24
CA GLY A 516 0.00 -21.19 27.54
C GLY A 516 0.24 -19.68 27.46
N ASN A 517 0.45 -19.12 26.26
CA ASN A 517 0.69 -17.69 26.08
C ASN A 517 -0.58 -16.86 26.31
N THR A 518 -0.43 -15.76 27.05
CA THR A 518 -1.51 -14.81 27.36
C THR A 518 -1.27 -13.45 26.70
N SER A 519 -2.32 -12.84 26.16
CA SER A 519 -2.34 -11.44 25.73
C SER A 519 -3.50 -10.71 26.39
N SER A 520 -3.30 -9.44 26.72
CA SER A 520 -4.32 -8.57 27.32
C SER A 520 -4.32 -7.20 26.66
N ASN A 521 -5.50 -6.70 26.31
CA ASN A 521 -5.71 -5.39 25.71
C ASN A 521 -6.65 -4.56 26.58
N ILE A 522 -6.32 -3.29 26.75
CA ILE A 522 -7.18 -2.28 27.38
C ILE A 522 -7.72 -1.40 26.26
N PHE A 523 -9.03 -1.21 26.20
CA PHE A 523 -9.68 -0.37 25.19
C PHE A 523 -10.60 0.66 25.82
N VAL A 524 -10.71 1.81 25.15
CA VAL A 524 -11.60 2.91 25.50
C VAL A 524 -12.39 3.29 24.24
N ASN A 525 -13.71 3.13 24.27
CA ASN A 525 -14.58 3.55 23.18
C ASN A 525 -15.38 4.79 23.61
N THR A 526 -15.31 5.83 22.78
CA THR A 526 -16.19 7.00 22.86
C THR A 526 -17.02 7.07 21.58
N PRO A 527 -18.35 7.25 21.65
CA PRO A 527 -19.15 7.42 20.44
C PRO A 527 -18.71 8.69 19.69
N GLN A 528 -18.63 8.60 18.35
CA GLN A 528 -18.45 9.76 17.47
C GLN A 528 -19.72 10.61 17.42
#